data_AF-A0A8T2H4U5-F1
#
_entry.id   AF-A0A8T2H4U5-F1
#
_cell.length_a   1.000
_cell.length_b   1.000
_cell.length_c   1.000
_cell.angle_alpha   90.00
_cell.angle_beta   90.00
_cell.angle_gamma   90.00
#
_symmetry.space_group_name_H-M   'P 1'
#
loop_
_entity.id
_entity.type
_entity.pdbx_description
1 polymer ?
#
loop_
_entity_poly.entity_id
_entity_poly.type
_entity_poly.pdbx_seq_one_letter_code
_entity_poly.pdbx_strand_id
1 'polypeptide(L)'
;MNLSHRVGSRFHTASLEASSSANNPFAEGSGEMSPGPSIPLRRAALFLAAISISCFVLYRAADSLSFSPPIFDLSSYLDNEEPKLEDVLSKAATRDRTVVLTTLNAAWAAPGSVIDLFFESFRIGEETSQILDHLVIVALDAKAYSRCLELHKHCFSLVTEGVDFSREAYFMTRSYLKMMWRRIDLLRSVLEMGYNFVFTDADVMWFRNPFPRFYMYADFQIACDHYLGRSNDLHNRPNGGFNFVRSNNRTILFYKYWYASRLRFPGYHDQDVLNFLKAEPFVFRIGLKMRFLNTAYFGGLCEPSRDLNLVRTMHANCCYGMESKLHDLRIMLQDWKDFMSLPLHLKQSSGFSWKVPQNCSLDSLRRYDESVEDDEESDPPGESQD
;
A
#
# COMPACT_ATOMS: atom_id res chain seq x y z
N MET A 1 -26.29 -23.07 17.73
CA MET A 1 -26.50 -23.94 18.91
C MET A 1 -26.70 -23.02 20.11
N ASN A 2 -27.82 -23.17 20.83
CA ASN A 2 -28.13 -22.43 22.05
C ASN A 2 -27.18 -22.83 23.19
N LEU A 3 -26.75 -21.88 24.02
CA LEU A 3 -26.59 -22.10 25.48
C LEU A 3 -26.43 -20.76 26.22
N SER A 4 -27.26 -20.61 27.25
CA SER A 4 -27.36 -19.46 28.15
C SER A 4 -26.55 -19.65 29.44
N HIS A 5 -26.31 -18.50 30.11
CA HIS A 5 -26.12 -18.28 31.55
C HIS A 5 -24.88 -18.85 32.28
N ARG A 6 -24.12 -17.94 32.94
CA ARG A 6 -24.00 -17.91 34.41
C ARG A 6 -23.31 -16.64 34.95
N VAL A 7 -24.02 -15.96 35.85
CA VAL A 7 -23.52 -14.96 36.80
C VAL A 7 -23.00 -15.68 38.05
N GLY A 8 -21.93 -15.16 38.66
CA GLY A 8 -21.49 -15.56 40.00
C GLY A 8 -20.52 -14.55 40.60
N SER A 9 -20.98 -13.83 41.63
CA SER A 9 -20.18 -12.93 42.47
C SER A 9 -19.51 -13.69 43.63
N ARG A 10 -18.39 -13.18 44.15
CA ARG A 10 -18.22 -12.82 45.57
C ARG A 10 -16.84 -12.25 45.92
N PHE A 11 -16.92 -11.24 46.77
CA PHE A 11 -15.93 -10.45 47.52
C PHE A 11 -14.90 -11.22 48.35
N HIS A 12 -13.74 -10.58 48.59
CA HIS A 12 -13.20 -10.39 49.94
C HIS A 12 -12.43 -9.05 50.10
N THR A 13 -12.88 -8.31 51.13
CA THR A 13 -12.33 -7.23 51.98
C THR A 13 -10.84 -7.36 52.40
N ALA A 14 -10.11 -6.41 52.98
CA ALA A 14 -10.10 -4.94 53.19
C ALA A 14 -9.16 -4.67 54.39
N SER A 15 -8.38 -3.57 54.38
CA SER A 15 -7.78 -2.83 55.53
C SER A 15 -6.81 -1.78 54.93
N LEU A 16 -7.04 -0.46 54.85
CA LEU A 16 -7.30 0.61 55.85
C LEU A 16 -6.20 0.64 56.93
N GLU A 17 -5.56 1.76 57.31
CA GLU A 17 -5.97 3.17 57.52
C GLU A 17 -4.79 4.14 57.21
N ALA A 18 -4.94 5.31 56.55
CA ALA A 18 -5.50 6.63 56.95
C ALA A 18 -4.69 7.35 58.05
N SER A 19 -4.11 8.55 57.80
CA SER A 19 -4.67 9.89 58.14
C SER A 19 -3.45 10.81 58.45
N SER A 20 -3.36 12.13 58.25
CA SER A 20 -4.20 13.23 57.74
C SER A 20 -3.33 14.47 57.48
N SER A 21 -3.91 15.40 56.72
CA SER A 21 -3.52 16.72 56.23
C SER A 21 -3.30 17.85 57.27
N ALA A 22 -2.53 18.91 56.91
CA ALA A 22 -3.02 20.32 56.85
C ALA A 22 -1.92 21.38 56.52
N ASN A 23 -2.14 22.13 55.43
CA ASN A 23 -2.03 23.58 55.15
C ASN A 23 -0.96 24.54 55.76
N ASN A 24 -0.15 25.17 54.86
CA ASN A 24 0.11 26.61 54.55
C ASN A 24 0.43 27.67 55.68
N PRO A 25 0.89 28.92 55.38
CA PRO A 25 1.90 29.45 54.43
C PRO A 25 2.74 30.68 54.96
N PHE A 26 3.55 31.32 54.08
CA PHE A 26 4.03 32.75 54.04
C PHE A 26 5.15 33.29 54.98
N ALA A 27 6.15 33.99 54.39
CA ALA A 27 6.75 35.24 54.88
C ALA A 27 7.69 35.96 53.86
N GLU A 28 7.42 37.25 53.62
CA GLU A 28 8.28 38.33 53.09
C GLU A 28 9.41 38.67 54.10
N GLY A 29 10.46 39.49 53.93
CA GLY A 29 10.93 40.45 52.93
C GLY A 29 11.93 41.44 53.58
N SER A 30 12.89 41.95 52.79
CA SER A 30 13.64 43.24 52.89
C SER A 30 14.76 43.48 53.94
N GLY A 31 15.85 44.12 53.47
CA GLY A 31 16.90 44.75 54.27
C GLY A 31 18.20 45.09 53.49
N GLU A 32 18.24 46.26 52.82
CA GLU A 32 19.45 46.89 52.24
C GLU A 32 20.31 47.60 53.32
N MET A 33 21.65 47.60 53.18
CA MET A 33 22.49 48.81 52.98
C MET A 33 24.00 48.45 52.88
N SER A 34 24.65 48.92 51.81
CA SER A 34 26.12 48.91 51.53
C SER A 34 26.86 50.00 52.36
N PRO A 35 28.22 50.20 52.38
CA PRO A 35 29.14 50.13 51.21
C PRO A 35 30.63 49.78 51.48
N GLY A 36 31.42 49.57 50.40
CA GLY A 36 32.87 49.83 50.44
C GLY A 36 33.73 49.09 49.40
N PRO A 37 34.74 49.73 48.78
CA PRO A 37 35.11 49.54 47.37
C PRO A 37 36.40 48.73 47.20
N SER A 38 36.61 48.02 46.08
CA SER A 38 37.99 47.73 45.58
C SER A 38 38.03 46.75 44.42
N ILE A 39 38.36 47.22 43.22
CA ILE A 39 39.20 46.51 42.23
C ILE A 39 38.55 45.50 41.22
N PRO A 40 37.41 44.79 41.42
CA PRO A 40 36.92 43.86 40.41
C PRO A 40 36.26 44.58 39.23
N LEU A 41 35.74 45.80 39.43
CA LEU A 41 34.99 46.51 38.39
C LEU A 41 35.86 46.90 37.19
N ARG A 42 37.12 47.28 37.40
CA ARG A 42 38.05 47.61 36.30
C ARG A 42 38.48 46.38 35.52
N ARG A 43 38.70 45.25 36.20
CA ARG A 43 39.03 43.97 35.55
C ARG A 43 37.82 43.39 34.82
N ALA A 44 36.64 43.46 35.42
CA ALA A 44 35.38 43.07 34.79
C ALA A 44 35.06 43.94 33.56
N ALA A 45 35.27 45.25 33.64
CA ALA A 45 35.07 46.15 32.49
C ALA A 45 36.05 45.86 31.33
N LEU A 46 37.32 45.56 31.64
CA LEU A 46 38.30 45.16 30.62
C LEU A 46 37.96 43.80 29.99
N PHE A 47 37.48 42.84 30.79
CA PHE A 47 37.01 41.55 30.29
C PHE A 47 35.76 41.70 29.40
N LEU A 48 34.78 42.50 29.82
CA LEU A 48 33.57 42.76 29.03
C LEU A 48 33.88 43.52 27.74
N ALA A 49 34.82 44.46 27.76
CA ALA A 49 35.29 45.15 26.57
C ALA A 49 36.01 44.18 25.61
N ALA A 50 36.87 43.29 26.12
CA ALA A 50 37.55 42.28 25.31
C ALA A 50 36.54 41.29 24.69
N ILE A 51 35.53 40.86 25.43
CA ILE A 51 34.44 40.00 24.93
C ILE A 51 33.63 40.74 23.87
N SER A 52 33.23 42.00 24.09
CA SER A 52 32.50 42.79 23.09
C SER A 52 33.30 43.01 21.81
N ILE A 53 34.59 43.31 21.91
CA ILE A 53 35.46 43.46 20.74
C ILE A 53 35.61 42.13 20.00
N SER A 54 35.79 41.02 20.73
CA SER A 54 35.87 39.68 20.14
C SER A 54 34.56 39.29 19.45
N CYS A 55 33.41 39.54 20.07
CA CYS A 55 32.09 39.35 19.49
C CYS A 55 31.87 40.25 18.26
N PHE A 56 32.32 41.49 18.28
CA PHE A 56 32.20 42.40 17.14
C PHE A 56 33.11 41.98 15.97
N VAL A 57 34.32 41.50 16.25
CA VAL A 57 35.23 40.94 15.23
C VAL A 57 34.65 39.64 14.66
N LEU A 58 34.07 38.76 15.49
CA LEU A 58 33.39 37.55 15.02
C LEU A 58 32.11 37.87 14.23
N TYR A 59 31.36 38.88 14.64
CA TYR A 59 30.19 39.37 13.91
C TYR A 59 30.60 39.95 12.55
N ARG A 60 31.64 40.79 12.50
CA ARG A 60 32.18 41.32 11.23
C ARG A 60 32.83 40.25 10.37
N ALA A 61 33.45 39.21 10.96
CA ALA A 61 33.97 38.06 10.24
C ALA A 61 32.82 37.21 9.65
N ALA A 62 31.73 37.03 10.39
CA ALA A 62 30.51 36.38 9.89
C ALA A 62 29.81 37.21 8.81
N ASP A 63 29.80 38.54 8.96
CA ASP A 63 29.20 39.49 8.01
C ASP A 63 30.04 39.66 6.73
N SER A 64 31.37 39.49 6.82
CA SER A 64 32.28 39.42 5.65
C SER A 64 32.38 38.04 5.02
N LEU A 65 31.96 36.99 5.75
CA LEU A 65 31.64 35.67 5.23
C LEU A 65 30.19 35.55 4.78
N SER A 66 29.48 36.67 4.62
CA SER A 66 28.29 36.78 3.77
C SER A 66 28.69 36.56 2.31
N PHE A 67 29.15 35.35 2.01
CA PHE A 67 28.97 34.73 0.72
C PHE A 67 27.46 34.84 0.50
N SER A 68 27.06 35.75 -0.38
CA SER A 68 25.72 35.66 -0.94
C SER A 68 25.64 34.23 -1.47
N PRO A 69 24.79 33.35 -0.91
CA PRO A 69 24.50 32.14 -1.63
C PRO A 69 24.04 32.61 -3.01
N PRO A 70 24.41 31.93 -4.12
CA PRO A 70 23.65 32.15 -5.34
C PRO A 70 22.20 32.07 -4.91
N ILE A 71 21.40 33.08 -5.28
CA ILE A 71 19.95 33.01 -5.17
C ILE A 71 19.58 31.80 -6.02
N PHE A 72 19.63 30.63 -5.41
CA PHE A 72 18.93 29.46 -5.85
C PHE A 72 17.50 29.93 -5.75
N ASP A 73 16.90 30.05 -6.92
CA ASP A 73 15.54 30.46 -7.11
C ASP A 73 14.63 29.59 -6.23
N LEU A 74 14.37 30.07 -5.01
CA LEU A 74 13.50 29.42 -4.03
C LEU A 74 12.04 29.46 -4.50
N SER A 75 11.76 30.19 -5.58
CA SER A 75 10.50 30.11 -6.31
C SER A 75 10.34 28.78 -7.05
N SER A 76 11.42 28.06 -7.36
CA SER A 76 11.34 26.78 -8.10
C SER A 76 10.98 25.57 -7.24
N TYR A 77 11.02 25.69 -5.90
CA TYR A 77 10.68 24.59 -4.98
C TYR A 77 9.26 24.64 -4.42
N LEU A 78 8.54 25.76 -4.63
CA LEU A 78 7.18 25.96 -4.12
C LEU A 78 6.09 25.84 -5.19
N ASP A 79 6.45 25.41 -6.40
CA ASP A 79 5.52 25.15 -7.51
C ASP A 79 5.69 23.73 -8.07
N ASN A 80 6.03 22.76 -7.21
CA ASN A 80 5.81 21.34 -7.55
C ASN A 80 4.31 21.05 -7.40
N GLU A 81 3.51 21.57 -8.33
CA GLU A 81 2.15 21.09 -8.54
C GLU A 81 2.25 19.55 -8.67
N GLU A 82 1.53 18.80 -7.82
CA GLU A 82 1.56 17.34 -7.90
C GLU A 82 1.25 16.92 -9.35
N PRO A 83 2.07 16.04 -9.94
CA PRO A 83 1.96 15.75 -11.36
C PRO A 83 0.57 15.19 -11.67
N LYS A 84 -0.07 15.71 -12.72
CA LYS A 84 -1.37 15.20 -13.15
C LYS A 84 -1.20 13.74 -13.57
N LEU A 85 -2.22 12.91 -13.30
CA LEU A 85 -2.20 11.49 -13.64
C LEU A 85 -1.82 11.26 -15.11
N GLU A 86 -2.40 12.05 -16.02
CA GLU A 86 -2.13 11.93 -17.47
C GLU A 86 -0.66 12.17 -17.82
N ASP A 87 0.02 13.09 -17.13
CA ASP A 87 1.45 13.36 -17.35
C ASP A 87 2.30 12.16 -16.96
N VAL A 88 2.00 11.54 -15.82
CA VAL A 88 2.71 10.33 -15.35
C VAL A 88 2.46 9.15 -16.29
N LEU A 89 1.19 8.94 -16.69
CA LEU A 89 0.81 7.88 -17.62
C LEU A 89 1.49 8.04 -18.98
N SER A 90 1.52 9.26 -19.52
CA SER A 90 2.13 9.54 -20.83
C SER A 90 3.63 9.21 -20.87
N LYS A 91 4.34 9.44 -19.76
CA LYS A 91 5.77 9.15 -19.62
C LYS A 91 6.06 7.66 -19.44
N ALA A 92 5.15 6.92 -18.82
CA ALA A 92 5.30 5.48 -18.58
C ALA A 92 4.77 4.61 -19.72
N ALA A 93 3.89 5.12 -20.57
CA ALA A 93 3.18 4.31 -21.56
C ALA A 93 4.10 3.71 -22.64
N THR A 94 3.80 2.48 -23.03
CA THR A 94 4.34 1.84 -24.24
C THR A 94 3.83 2.53 -25.51
N ARG A 95 4.37 2.16 -26.67
CA ARG A 95 3.92 2.67 -27.99
C ARG A 95 2.43 2.45 -28.26
N ASP A 96 1.85 1.38 -27.75
CA ASP A 96 0.42 1.08 -27.88
C ASP A 96 -0.43 1.66 -26.73
N ARG A 97 0.10 2.64 -26.00
CA ARG A 97 -0.52 3.29 -24.84
C ARG A 97 -0.86 2.33 -23.70
N THR A 98 -0.06 1.29 -23.50
CA THR A 98 -0.21 0.37 -22.37
C THR A 98 0.68 0.82 -21.21
N VAL A 99 0.12 0.87 -20.00
CA VAL A 99 0.84 1.11 -18.74
C VAL A 99 0.70 -0.08 -17.81
N VAL A 100 1.64 -0.28 -16.89
CA VAL A 100 1.49 -1.22 -15.77
C VAL A 100 1.21 -0.42 -14.52
N LEU A 101 0.13 -0.75 -13.81
CA LEU A 101 -0.34 -0.01 -12.65
C LEU A 101 -0.30 -0.92 -11.42
N THR A 102 0.19 -0.37 -10.31
CA THR A 102 0.05 -0.98 -8.98
C THR A 102 -0.36 0.09 -7.98
N THR A 103 -1.02 -0.30 -6.90
CA THR A 103 -1.35 0.61 -5.79
C THR A 103 -0.50 0.28 -4.57
N LEU A 104 -0.08 1.31 -3.85
CA LEU A 104 0.78 1.17 -2.67
C LEU A 104 0.26 2.05 -1.52
N ASN A 105 0.20 1.49 -0.32
CA ASN A 105 0.00 2.25 0.92
C ASN A 105 1.19 2.06 1.88
N ALA A 106 1.21 2.80 2.99
CA ALA A 106 2.37 2.86 3.87
C ALA A 106 2.74 1.50 4.49
N ALA A 107 1.75 0.65 4.78
CA ALA A 107 1.99 -0.68 5.33
C ALA A 107 2.82 -1.57 4.38
N TRP A 108 2.63 -1.40 3.06
CA TRP A 108 3.30 -2.18 2.02
C TRP A 108 4.59 -1.49 1.53
N ALA A 109 4.77 -0.21 1.85
CA ALA A 109 5.88 0.64 1.44
C ALA A 109 7.10 0.58 2.38
N ALA A 110 6.98 -0.01 3.58
CA ALA A 110 8.10 -0.05 4.51
C ALA A 110 9.34 -0.75 3.90
N PRO A 111 10.58 -0.31 4.23
CA PRO A 111 11.78 -1.01 3.78
C PRO A 111 11.78 -2.49 4.18
N GLY A 112 12.14 -3.38 3.26
CA GLY A 112 12.09 -4.83 3.42
C GLY A 112 10.68 -5.45 3.36
N SER A 113 9.65 -4.64 3.06
CA SER A 113 8.26 -5.06 2.89
C SER A 113 7.94 -5.47 1.44
N VAL A 114 6.65 -5.63 1.13
CA VAL A 114 6.15 -6.25 -0.10
C VAL A 114 6.65 -5.54 -1.35
N ILE A 115 6.74 -4.20 -1.33
CA ILE A 115 7.20 -3.45 -2.50
C ILE A 115 8.63 -3.81 -2.92
N ASP A 116 9.52 -4.10 -1.97
CA ASP A 116 10.90 -4.46 -2.28
C ASP A 116 10.96 -5.85 -2.93
N LEU A 117 10.13 -6.79 -2.46
CA LEU A 117 9.98 -8.13 -3.06
C LEU A 117 9.33 -8.05 -4.45
N PHE A 118 8.35 -7.15 -4.63
CA PHE A 118 7.75 -6.85 -5.92
C PHE A 118 8.81 -6.44 -6.93
N PHE A 119 9.62 -5.42 -6.63
CA PHE A 119 10.73 -4.99 -7.50
C PHE A 119 11.78 -6.09 -7.72
N GLU A 120 12.11 -6.86 -6.67
CA GLU A 120 13.02 -8.00 -6.81
C GLU A 120 12.50 -9.02 -7.84
N SER A 121 11.20 -9.35 -7.80
CA SER A 121 10.60 -10.29 -8.74
C SER A 121 10.80 -9.87 -10.20
N PHE A 122 10.57 -8.59 -10.53
CA PHE A 122 10.85 -8.07 -11.87
C PHE A 122 12.32 -8.16 -12.26
N ARG A 123 13.25 -8.01 -11.32
CA ARG A 123 14.69 -8.05 -11.61
C ARG A 123 15.19 -9.48 -11.86
N ILE A 124 14.65 -10.46 -11.15
CA ILE A 124 15.07 -11.87 -11.25
C ILE A 124 14.22 -12.69 -12.23
N GLY A 125 13.10 -12.13 -12.70
CA GLY A 125 12.23 -12.76 -13.69
C GLY A 125 12.80 -12.72 -15.11
N GLU A 126 12.32 -13.62 -15.96
CA GLU A 126 12.72 -13.74 -17.36
C GLU A 126 11.99 -12.70 -18.22
N GLU A 127 12.73 -11.76 -18.81
CA GLU A 127 12.22 -10.67 -19.65
C GLU A 127 11.23 -9.72 -18.94
N THR A 128 11.28 -9.64 -17.60
CA THR A 128 10.39 -8.77 -16.80
C THR A 128 11.01 -7.44 -16.43
N SER A 129 12.33 -7.33 -16.31
CA SER A 129 13.01 -6.12 -15.82
C SER A 129 12.66 -4.85 -16.59
N GLN A 130 12.60 -4.93 -17.92
CA GLN A 130 12.21 -3.82 -18.81
C GLN A 130 10.76 -3.36 -18.63
N ILE A 131 9.88 -4.18 -18.03
CA ILE A 131 8.49 -3.80 -17.75
C ILE A 131 8.43 -2.72 -16.66
N LEU A 132 9.45 -2.63 -15.79
CA LEU A 132 9.54 -1.58 -14.77
C LEU A 132 9.57 -0.18 -15.38
N ASP A 133 10.07 -0.01 -16.60
CA ASP A 133 10.02 1.29 -17.29
C ASP A 133 8.58 1.75 -17.59
N HIS A 134 7.63 0.83 -17.60
CA HIS A 134 6.21 1.07 -17.85
C HIS A 134 5.34 0.98 -16.60
N LEU A 135 5.95 0.72 -15.44
CA LEU A 135 5.27 0.68 -14.15
C LEU A 135 4.93 2.10 -13.69
N VAL A 136 3.72 2.31 -13.20
CA VAL A 136 3.29 3.48 -12.43
C VAL A 136 2.80 2.97 -11.08
N ILE A 137 3.37 3.51 -10.02
CA ILE A 137 2.94 3.21 -8.65
C ILE A 137 2.01 4.33 -8.20
N VAL A 138 0.79 3.94 -7.86
CA VAL A 138 -0.23 4.84 -7.34
C VAL A 138 -0.21 4.76 -5.82
N ALA A 139 0.35 5.79 -5.19
CA ALA A 139 0.43 5.90 -3.75
C ALA A 139 -0.90 6.38 -3.17
N LEU A 140 -1.37 5.69 -2.13
CA LEU A 140 -2.64 5.99 -1.45
C LEU A 140 -2.46 6.91 -0.24
N ASP A 141 -1.22 7.19 0.15
CA ASP A 141 -0.84 8.07 1.25
C ASP A 141 0.56 8.66 1.04
N ALA A 142 0.90 9.69 1.83
CA ALA A 142 2.15 10.43 1.70
C ALA A 142 3.41 9.58 1.97
N LYS A 143 3.35 8.58 2.88
CA LYS A 143 4.50 7.72 3.18
C LYS A 143 4.78 6.78 2.00
N ALA A 144 3.72 6.20 1.43
CA ALA A 144 3.82 5.40 0.22
C ALA A 144 4.33 6.21 -0.97
N TYR A 145 3.90 7.47 -1.10
CA TYR A 145 4.36 8.35 -2.17
C TYR A 145 5.85 8.70 -2.01
N SER A 146 6.29 9.08 -0.81
CA SER A 146 7.72 9.30 -0.52
C SER A 146 8.56 8.07 -0.85
N ARG A 147 8.13 6.88 -0.41
CA ARG A 147 8.82 5.63 -0.74
C ARG A 147 8.86 5.37 -2.23
N CYS A 148 7.77 5.62 -2.93
CA CYS A 148 7.73 5.47 -4.38
C CYS A 148 8.82 6.31 -5.05
N LEU A 149 8.95 7.59 -4.66
CA LEU A 149 9.93 8.51 -5.25
C LEU A 149 11.38 8.06 -5.00
N GLU A 150 11.65 7.34 -3.91
CA GLU A 150 12.96 6.73 -3.64
C GLU A 150 13.25 5.52 -4.56
N LEU A 151 12.22 4.76 -4.90
CA LEU A 151 12.34 3.48 -5.60
C LEU A 151 12.15 3.60 -7.12
N HIS A 152 11.36 4.56 -7.58
CA HIS A 152 10.84 4.59 -8.94
C HIS A 152 10.57 6.01 -9.47
N LYS A 153 10.64 6.15 -10.80
CA LYS A 153 10.45 7.43 -11.51
C LYS A 153 9.00 7.79 -11.82
N HIS A 154 8.08 6.82 -11.75
CA HIS A 154 6.68 7.00 -12.13
C HIS A 154 5.78 6.77 -10.92
N CYS A 155 5.57 7.85 -10.17
CA CYS A 155 4.78 7.87 -8.95
C CYS A 155 3.61 8.81 -9.12
N PHE A 156 2.44 8.43 -8.61
CA PHE A 156 1.26 9.27 -8.58
C PHE A 156 0.62 9.22 -7.19
N SER A 157 0.33 10.39 -6.61
CA SER A 157 -0.36 10.51 -5.33
C SER A 157 -1.87 10.53 -5.58
N LEU A 158 -2.60 9.54 -5.06
CA LEU A 158 -4.05 9.50 -5.14
C LEU A 158 -4.65 10.08 -3.87
N VAL A 159 -4.75 11.40 -3.83
CA VAL A 159 -5.41 12.12 -2.72
C VAL A 159 -6.87 11.67 -2.61
N THR A 160 -7.26 11.26 -1.40
CA THR A 160 -8.65 10.96 -1.05
C THR A 160 -9.01 11.79 0.16
N GLU A 161 -9.89 12.78 -0.01
CA GLU A 161 -10.35 13.61 1.10
C GLU A 161 -11.06 12.76 2.17
N GLY A 162 -10.68 12.95 3.43
CA GLY A 162 -11.37 12.38 4.58
C GLY A 162 -11.14 10.88 4.86
N VAL A 163 -10.14 10.23 4.24
CA VAL A 163 -9.78 8.83 4.54
C VAL A 163 -8.27 8.66 4.63
N ASP A 164 -7.79 8.19 5.77
CA ASP A 164 -6.38 7.81 5.97
C ASP A 164 -6.17 6.33 5.58
N PHE A 165 -5.47 6.08 4.46
CA PHE A 165 -5.09 4.74 4.02
C PHE A 165 -3.70 4.30 4.50
N SER A 166 -3.07 5.06 5.40
CA SER A 166 -1.69 4.79 5.87
C SER A 166 -1.55 3.55 6.76
N ARG A 167 -2.66 2.96 7.23
CA ARG A 167 -2.65 1.70 7.99
C ARG A 167 -2.91 0.52 7.06
N GLU A 168 -2.53 -0.68 7.48
CA GLU A 168 -2.94 -1.91 6.80
C GLU A 168 -4.48 -1.95 6.74
N ALA A 169 -5.03 -1.92 5.52
CA ALA A 169 -6.46 -2.05 5.31
C ALA A 169 -6.80 -3.55 5.38
N TYR A 170 -7.09 -4.03 6.58
CA TYR A 170 -7.50 -5.43 6.78
C TYR A 170 -8.71 -5.76 5.90
N PHE A 171 -8.71 -7.00 5.41
CA PHE A 171 -9.70 -7.48 4.44
C PHE A 171 -11.14 -7.23 4.94
N MET A 172 -12.02 -6.78 4.03
CA MET A 172 -13.44 -6.46 4.29
C MET A 172 -13.76 -5.33 5.26
N THR A 173 -12.77 -4.66 5.85
CA THR A 173 -13.01 -3.42 6.62
C THR A 173 -13.62 -2.30 5.76
N ARG A 174 -14.30 -1.33 6.38
CA ARG A 174 -14.85 -0.16 5.66
C ARG A 174 -13.78 0.59 4.87
N SER A 175 -12.57 0.72 5.43
CA SER A 175 -11.43 1.35 4.76
C SER A 175 -10.96 0.53 3.55
N TYR A 176 -10.89 -0.80 3.67
CA TYR A 176 -10.60 -1.70 2.55
C TYR A 176 -11.62 -1.55 1.42
N LEU A 177 -12.92 -1.58 1.71
CA LEU A 177 -13.97 -1.44 0.69
C LEU A 177 -13.86 -0.08 -0.03
N LYS A 178 -13.67 1.03 0.70
CA LYS A 178 -13.45 2.35 0.10
C LYS A 178 -12.22 2.36 -0.82
N MET A 179 -11.11 1.75 -0.39
CA MET A 179 -9.87 1.63 -1.14
C MET A 179 -10.05 0.85 -2.45
N MET A 180 -10.74 -0.32 -2.39
CA MET A 180 -11.01 -1.13 -3.57
C MET A 180 -11.88 -0.38 -4.59
N TRP A 181 -12.94 0.29 -4.13
CA TRP A 181 -13.80 1.05 -5.04
C TRP A 181 -13.08 2.28 -5.62
N ARG A 182 -12.20 2.93 -4.86
CA ARG A 182 -11.37 4.03 -5.35
C ARG A 182 -10.39 3.57 -6.44
N ARG A 183 -9.81 2.37 -6.30
CA ARG A 183 -9.02 1.71 -7.34
C ARG A 183 -9.84 1.51 -8.63
N ILE A 184 -11.07 1.01 -8.53
CA ILE A 184 -11.92 0.83 -9.73
C ILE A 184 -12.20 2.18 -10.43
N ASP A 185 -12.45 3.25 -9.67
CA ASP A 185 -12.67 4.59 -10.23
C ASP A 185 -11.43 5.20 -10.90
N LEU A 186 -10.26 4.97 -10.32
CA LEU A 186 -8.99 5.35 -10.93
C LEU A 186 -8.79 4.62 -12.26
N LEU A 187 -8.94 3.29 -12.26
CA LEU A 187 -8.79 2.48 -13.47
C LEU A 187 -9.80 2.86 -14.56
N ARG A 188 -11.04 3.23 -14.18
CA ARG A 188 -12.03 3.83 -15.09
C ARG A 188 -11.47 5.09 -15.75
N SER A 189 -10.87 5.99 -14.98
CA SER A 189 -10.31 7.26 -15.47
C SER A 189 -9.13 7.02 -16.43
N VAL A 190 -8.27 6.05 -16.15
CA VAL A 190 -7.17 5.62 -17.04
C VAL A 190 -7.72 5.17 -18.41
N LEU A 191 -8.81 4.40 -18.43
CA LEU A 191 -9.45 3.99 -19.68
C LEU A 191 -10.04 5.17 -20.43
N GLU A 192 -10.68 6.12 -19.75
CA GLU A 192 -11.23 7.34 -20.36
C GLU A 192 -10.15 8.22 -21.00
N MET A 193 -8.94 8.25 -20.45
CA MET A 193 -7.77 8.92 -21.03
C MET A 193 -7.17 8.15 -22.24
N GLY A 194 -7.71 6.97 -22.57
CA GLY A 194 -7.31 6.19 -23.73
C GLY A 194 -6.09 5.30 -23.52
N TYR A 195 -5.74 4.97 -22.27
CA TYR A 195 -4.64 4.05 -21.96
C TYR A 195 -5.15 2.63 -21.72
N ASN A 196 -4.49 1.64 -22.32
CA ASN A 196 -4.62 0.25 -21.87
C ASN A 196 -3.84 0.11 -20.56
N PHE A 197 -4.20 -0.87 -19.73
CA PHE A 197 -3.40 -1.12 -18.53
C PHE A 197 -3.31 -2.60 -18.19
N VAL A 198 -2.16 -3.00 -17.65
CA VAL A 198 -2.05 -4.16 -16.77
C VAL A 198 -2.12 -3.64 -15.35
N PHE A 199 -3.09 -4.09 -14.56
CA PHE A 199 -3.11 -3.83 -13.12
C PHE A 199 -2.53 -5.03 -12.38
N THR A 200 -1.73 -4.78 -11.37
CA THR A 200 -1.13 -5.80 -10.50
C THR A 200 -1.10 -5.31 -9.05
N ASP A 201 -1.59 -6.12 -8.12
CA ASP A 201 -1.34 -5.90 -6.69
C ASP A 201 0.16 -6.06 -6.41
N ALA A 202 0.64 -5.42 -5.34
CA ALA A 202 2.06 -5.42 -4.99
C ALA A 202 2.55 -6.78 -4.48
N ASP A 203 1.66 -7.68 -4.04
CA ASP A 203 1.96 -9.07 -3.66
C ASP A 203 1.78 -10.07 -4.82
N VAL A 204 1.80 -9.60 -6.06
CA VAL A 204 1.94 -10.45 -7.24
C VAL A 204 3.39 -10.46 -7.68
N MET A 205 4.03 -11.63 -7.62
CA MET A 205 5.41 -11.82 -8.06
C MET A 205 5.46 -12.11 -9.56
N TRP A 206 6.38 -11.44 -10.27
CA TRP A 206 6.54 -11.55 -11.72
C TRP A 206 7.74 -12.42 -12.05
N PHE A 207 7.49 -13.58 -12.66
CA PHE A 207 8.53 -14.55 -12.99
C PHE A 207 8.88 -14.56 -14.47
N ARG A 208 7.94 -14.23 -15.35
CA ARG A 208 8.21 -14.08 -16.79
C ARG A 208 7.31 -13.03 -17.42
N ASN A 209 7.75 -12.47 -18.54
CA ASN A 209 6.95 -11.57 -19.36
C ASN A 209 5.56 -12.17 -19.68
N PRO A 210 4.45 -11.57 -19.19
CA PRO A 210 3.11 -12.12 -19.40
C PRO A 210 2.47 -11.70 -20.73
N PHE A 211 2.99 -10.66 -21.39
CA PHE A 211 2.37 -10.08 -22.58
C PHE A 211 2.10 -11.11 -23.71
N PRO A 212 3.02 -12.06 -23.99
CA PRO A 212 2.77 -13.11 -24.98
C PRO A 212 1.62 -14.08 -24.64
N ARG A 213 1.11 -14.08 -23.40
CA ARG A 213 0.00 -14.93 -22.95
C ARG A 213 -1.35 -14.22 -22.93
N PHE A 214 -1.40 -12.93 -23.21
CA PHE A 214 -2.66 -12.20 -23.30
C PHE A 214 -3.41 -12.51 -24.60
N TYR A 215 -4.73 -12.57 -24.50
CA TYR A 215 -5.63 -12.75 -25.64
C TYR A 215 -5.70 -11.44 -26.43
N MET A 216 -5.26 -11.47 -27.70
CA MET A 216 -5.19 -10.30 -28.58
C MET A 216 -6.55 -9.58 -28.73
N TYR A 217 -7.65 -10.33 -28.83
CA TYR A 217 -8.99 -9.82 -29.11
C TYR A 217 -9.88 -9.62 -27.87
N ALA A 218 -9.33 -9.78 -26.67
CA ALA A 218 -10.10 -9.58 -25.45
C ALA A 218 -10.04 -8.12 -24.99
N ASP A 219 -11.16 -7.64 -24.46
CA ASP A 219 -11.33 -6.29 -23.93
C ASP A 219 -10.86 -6.23 -22.48
N PHE A 220 -11.24 -7.23 -21.69
CA PHE A 220 -10.99 -7.33 -20.25
C PHE A 220 -10.52 -8.73 -19.92
N GLN A 221 -9.33 -8.87 -19.34
CA GLN A 221 -8.71 -10.14 -19.01
C GLN A 221 -8.29 -10.14 -17.56
N ILE A 222 -8.67 -11.16 -16.79
CA ILE A 222 -8.46 -11.17 -15.34
C ILE A 222 -7.93 -12.51 -14.86
N ALA A 223 -7.01 -12.50 -13.89
CA ALA A 223 -6.54 -13.68 -13.18
C ALA A 223 -7.69 -14.38 -12.44
N CYS A 224 -7.43 -15.57 -11.90
CA CYS A 224 -8.43 -16.37 -11.23
C CYS A 224 -7.90 -16.91 -9.90
N ASP A 225 -8.78 -17.01 -8.92
CA ASP A 225 -8.54 -17.84 -7.72
C ASP A 225 -8.74 -19.32 -8.06
N HIS A 226 -9.60 -19.64 -9.03
CA HIS A 226 -9.78 -20.98 -9.57
C HIS A 226 -10.19 -20.95 -11.05
N TYR A 227 -9.45 -21.67 -11.90
CA TYR A 227 -9.66 -21.75 -13.34
C TYR A 227 -10.27 -23.09 -13.77
N LEU A 228 -11.47 -23.04 -14.37
CA LEU A 228 -12.25 -24.23 -14.77
C LEU A 228 -11.84 -24.81 -16.13
N GLY A 229 -10.78 -24.30 -16.76
CA GLY A 229 -10.20 -24.85 -17.99
C GLY A 229 -10.58 -24.12 -19.28
N ARG A 230 -11.61 -23.25 -19.27
CA ARG A 230 -12.02 -22.45 -20.45
C ARG A 230 -11.99 -20.97 -20.15
N SER A 231 -11.31 -20.19 -20.99
CA SER A 231 -11.07 -18.76 -20.72
C SER A 231 -12.29 -17.86 -20.91
N ASN A 232 -13.36 -18.30 -21.56
CA ASN A 232 -14.61 -17.55 -21.69
C ASN A 232 -15.73 -18.08 -20.78
N ASP A 233 -15.43 -19.07 -19.92
CA ASP A 233 -16.41 -19.59 -18.98
C ASP A 233 -16.63 -18.58 -17.86
N LEU A 234 -17.85 -18.04 -17.76
CA LEU A 234 -18.21 -17.08 -16.73
C LEU A 234 -18.25 -17.71 -15.32
N HIS A 235 -18.21 -19.03 -15.18
CA HIS A 235 -18.11 -19.70 -13.88
C HIS A 235 -16.72 -19.67 -13.25
N ASN A 236 -15.68 -19.28 -14.01
CA ASN A 236 -14.34 -19.02 -13.43
C ASN A 236 -14.45 -18.00 -12.29
N ARG A 237 -13.64 -18.17 -11.25
CA ARG A 237 -13.60 -17.25 -10.10
C ARG A 237 -12.50 -16.20 -10.32
N PRO A 238 -12.84 -14.97 -10.77
CA PRO A 238 -11.86 -13.93 -11.05
C PRO A 238 -11.14 -13.50 -9.77
N ASN A 239 -9.87 -13.14 -9.92
CA ASN A 239 -9.04 -12.53 -8.91
C ASN A 239 -8.68 -11.09 -9.33
N GLY A 240 -9.02 -10.11 -8.50
CA GLY A 240 -8.81 -8.68 -8.77
C GLY A 240 -7.36 -8.21 -8.77
N GLY A 241 -6.43 -9.03 -8.26
CA GLY A 241 -5.03 -8.66 -8.08
C GLY A 241 -4.20 -8.69 -9.35
N PHE A 242 -4.70 -9.24 -10.45
CA PHE A 242 -4.02 -9.12 -11.74
C PHE A 242 -5.00 -9.10 -12.91
N ASN A 243 -4.94 -8.07 -13.75
CA ASN A 243 -5.78 -7.98 -14.94
C ASN A 243 -5.11 -7.15 -16.05
N PHE A 244 -5.49 -7.43 -17.30
CA PHE A 244 -5.10 -6.65 -18.47
C PHE A 244 -6.35 -6.18 -19.20
N VAL A 245 -6.47 -4.86 -19.38
CA VAL A 245 -7.67 -4.20 -19.90
C VAL A 245 -7.28 -3.25 -21.02
N ARG A 246 -7.99 -3.35 -22.14
CA ARG A 246 -7.82 -2.45 -23.28
C ARG A 246 -8.76 -1.26 -23.16
N SER A 247 -8.27 -0.05 -23.44
CA SER A 247 -9.16 1.11 -23.52
C SER A 247 -10.00 1.04 -24.78
N ASN A 248 -11.32 0.96 -24.58
CA ASN A 248 -12.32 1.13 -25.63
C ASN A 248 -13.69 1.44 -24.99
N ASN A 249 -14.68 1.76 -25.82
CA ASN A 249 -16.02 2.12 -25.34
C ASN A 249 -16.66 1.03 -24.45
N ARG A 250 -16.40 -0.25 -24.71
CA ARG A 250 -16.98 -1.36 -23.92
C ARG A 250 -16.39 -1.41 -22.53
N THR A 251 -15.07 -1.32 -22.40
CA THR A 251 -14.40 -1.34 -21.09
C THR A 251 -14.70 -0.09 -20.29
N ILE A 252 -14.76 1.10 -20.91
CA ILE A 252 -15.16 2.34 -20.24
C ILE A 252 -16.59 2.23 -19.69
N LEU A 253 -17.55 1.75 -20.50
CA LEU A 253 -18.93 1.53 -20.05
C LEU A 253 -19.01 0.48 -18.96
N PHE A 254 -18.23 -0.60 -19.07
CA PHE A 254 -18.18 -1.65 -18.06
C PHE A 254 -17.62 -1.14 -16.72
N TYR A 255 -16.52 -0.40 -16.70
CA TYR A 255 -15.95 0.15 -15.47
C TYR A 255 -16.85 1.20 -14.82
N LYS A 256 -17.58 2.01 -15.61
CA LYS A 256 -18.64 2.90 -15.09
C LYS A 256 -19.74 2.09 -14.39
N TYR A 257 -20.20 1.03 -15.04
CA TYR A 257 -21.24 0.16 -14.51
C TYR A 257 -20.79 -0.57 -13.24
N TRP A 258 -19.58 -1.12 -13.24
CA TRP A 258 -19.00 -1.82 -12.11
C TRP A 258 -18.82 -0.90 -10.92
N TYR A 259 -18.21 0.29 -11.11
CA TYR A 259 -18.06 1.28 -10.06
C TYR A 259 -19.40 1.72 -9.47
N ALA A 260 -20.40 2.01 -10.31
CA ALA A 260 -21.73 2.43 -9.85
C ALA A 260 -22.47 1.33 -9.07
N SER A 261 -22.19 0.05 -9.37
CA SER A 261 -22.87 -1.09 -8.74
C SER A 261 -22.55 -1.25 -7.25
N ARG A 262 -21.49 -0.60 -6.73
CA ARG A 262 -21.22 -0.53 -5.29
C ARG A 262 -22.39 -0.01 -4.47
N LEU A 263 -23.23 0.86 -5.06
CA LEU A 263 -24.42 1.40 -4.40
C LEU A 263 -25.56 0.37 -4.31
N ARG A 264 -25.57 -0.62 -5.21
CA ARG A 264 -26.56 -1.71 -5.25
C ARG A 264 -26.15 -2.88 -4.35
N PHE A 265 -24.85 -3.04 -4.12
CA PHE A 265 -24.25 -4.13 -3.34
C PHE A 265 -23.39 -3.57 -2.18
N PRO A 266 -24.00 -2.88 -1.20
CA PRO A 266 -23.26 -2.39 -0.04
C PRO A 266 -22.66 -3.56 0.75
N GLY A 267 -21.46 -3.37 1.29
CA GLY A 267 -20.74 -4.39 2.07
C GLY A 267 -19.95 -5.40 1.24
N TYR A 268 -20.17 -5.48 -0.07
CA TYR A 268 -19.38 -6.34 -0.97
C TYR A 268 -18.18 -5.59 -1.55
N HIS A 269 -17.06 -6.29 -1.70
CA HIS A 269 -15.88 -5.75 -2.36
C HIS A 269 -15.98 -5.84 -3.89
N ASP A 270 -15.03 -5.23 -4.58
CA ASP A 270 -15.00 -5.10 -6.03
C ASP A 270 -15.08 -6.44 -6.78
N GLN A 271 -14.31 -7.45 -6.36
CA GLN A 271 -14.29 -8.77 -7.01
C GLN A 271 -15.57 -9.59 -6.74
N ASP A 272 -16.20 -9.48 -5.56
CA ASP A 272 -17.53 -10.05 -5.32
C ASP A 272 -18.56 -9.45 -6.28
N VAL A 273 -18.56 -8.12 -6.39
CA VAL A 273 -19.48 -7.44 -7.30
C VAL A 273 -19.18 -7.83 -8.75
N LEU A 274 -17.91 -7.94 -9.16
CA LEU A 274 -17.57 -8.44 -10.50
C LEU A 274 -18.17 -9.83 -10.76
N ASN A 275 -18.15 -10.71 -9.76
CA ASN A 275 -18.76 -12.03 -9.86
C ASN A 275 -20.28 -11.97 -10.08
N PHE A 276 -20.97 -11.00 -9.48
CA PHE A 276 -22.40 -10.78 -9.73
C PHE A 276 -22.64 -10.22 -11.13
N LEU A 277 -21.83 -9.25 -11.55
CA LEU A 277 -22.06 -8.47 -12.78
C LEU A 277 -21.68 -9.22 -14.07
N LYS A 278 -20.66 -10.09 -14.04
CA LYS A 278 -20.10 -10.71 -15.27
C LYS A 278 -21.11 -11.51 -16.11
N ALA A 279 -22.20 -11.97 -15.49
CA ALA A 279 -23.28 -12.70 -16.14
C ALA A 279 -24.56 -11.86 -16.37
N GLU A 280 -24.55 -10.57 -16.06
CA GLU A 280 -25.73 -9.73 -16.24
C GLU A 280 -25.95 -9.33 -17.72
N PRO A 281 -27.22 -9.14 -18.14
CA PRO A 281 -27.56 -8.75 -19.51
C PRO A 281 -26.83 -7.51 -20.02
N PHE A 282 -26.48 -6.58 -19.13
CA PHE A 282 -25.72 -5.38 -19.51
C PHE A 282 -24.37 -5.71 -20.14
N VAL A 283 -23.61 -6.66 -19.58
CA VAL A 283 -22.28 -7.07 -20.07
C VAL A 283 -22.36 -7.63 -21.49
N PHE A 284 -23.39 -8.43 -21.77
CA PHE A 284 -23.66 -8.97 -23.10
C PHE A 284 -24.10 -7.88 -24.08
N ARG A 285 -24.96 -6.94 -23.66
CA ARG A 285 -25.45 -5.84 -24.52
C ARG A 285 -24.34 -4.91 -24.99
N ILE A 286 -23.37 -4.60 -24.13
CA ILE A 286 -22.19 -3.81 -24.54
C ILE A 286 -21.19 -4.65 -25.36
N GLY A 287 -21.37 -5.97 -25.42
CA GLY A 287 -20.53 -6.89 -26.17
C GLY A 287 -19.12 -7.04 -25.61
N LEU A 288 -18.96 -6.91 -24.28
CA LEU A 288 -17.65 -6.98 -23.62
C LEU A 288 -17.01 -8.36 -23.81
N LYS A 289 -15.81 -8.40 -24.39
CA LYS A 289 -15.04 -9.63 -24.56
C LYS A 289 -14.19 -9.91 -23.33
N MET A 290 -14.80 -10.54 -22.33
CA MET A 290 -14.13 -10.97 -21.10
C MET A 290 -13.35 -12.28 -21.30
N ARG A 291 -12.14 -12.36 -20.74
CA ARG A 291 -11.37 -13.61 -20.64
C ARG A 291 -10.79 -13.82 -19.24
N PHE A 292 -10.80 -15.06 -18.80
CA PHE A 292 -10.17 -15.52 -17.57
C PHE A 292 -8.81 -16.12 -17.90
N LEU A 293 -7.80 -15.66 -17.18
CA LEU A 293 -6.42 -16.07 -17.36
C LEU A 293 -6.19 -17.40 -16.63
N ASN A 294 -5.54 -18.34 -17.32
CA ASN A 294 -5.30 -19.69 -16.81
C ASN A 294 -4.25 -19.66 -15.68
N THR A 295 -4.55 -20.30 -14.55
CA THR A 295 -3.70 -20.38 -13.36
C THR A 295 -2.38 -21.13 -13.56
N ALA A 296 -2.24 -21.89 -14.65
CA ALA A 296 -0.93 -22.39 -15.10
C ALA A 296 0.06 -21.27 -15.46
N TYR A 297 -0.43 -20.12 -15.93
CA TYR A 297 0.40 -18.95 -16.28
C TYR A 297 0.28 -17.83 -15.24
N PHE A 298 -0.91 -17.59 -14.71
CA PHE A 298 -1.24 -16.51 -13.79
C PHE A 298 -1.78 -17.12 -12.50
N GLY A 299 -0.90 -17.77 -11.76
CA GLY A 299 -1.28 -18.55 -10.59
C GLY A 299 -1.42 -17.67 -9.34
N GLY A 300 -1.82 -18.32 -8.25
CA GLY A 300 -1.76 -17.73 -6.92
C GLY A 300 -1.78 -18.82 -5.86
N LEU A 301 -1.61 -18.49 -4.59
CA LEU A 301 -1.61 -19.49 -3.51
C LEU A 301 -2.95 -20.25 -3.39
N CYS A 302 -4.09 -19.67 -3.83
CA CYS A 302 -5.35 -20.40 -3.93
C CYS A 302 -5.27 -21.58 -4.94
N GLU A 303 -4.60 -21.36 -6.06
CA GLU A 303 -4.39 -22.36 -7.12
C GLU A 303 -3.01 -22.14 -7.76
N PRO A 304 -1.94 -22.69 -7.16
CA PRO A 304 -0.58 -22.42 -7.62
C PRO A 304 -0.35 -22.98 -9.03
N SER A 305 0.43 -22.26 -9.84
CA SER A 305 0.91 -22.82 -11.10
C SER A 305 1.74 -24.06 -10.82
N ARG A 306 1.41 -25.17 -11.46
CA ARG A 306 2.10 -26.46 -11.24
C ARG A 306 3.40 -26.60 -12.03
N ASP A 307 3.65 -25.71 -12.98
CA ASP A 307 4.82 -25.79 -13.86
C ASP A 307 5.57 -24.46 -13.87
N LEU A 308 6.72 -24.46 -13.20
CA LEU A 308 7.63 -23.32 -13.15
C LEU A 308 8.24 -22.97 -14.51
N ASN A 309 8.10 -23.80 -15.55
CA ASN A 309 8.45 -23.45 -16.93
C ASN A 309 7.38 -22.55 -17.60
N LEU A 310 6.15 -22.57 -17.10
CA LEU A 310 5.02 -21.85 -17.70
C LEU A 310 4.69 -20.57 -16.96
N VAL A 311 4.82 -20.57 -15.62
CA VAL A 311 4.41 -19.47 -14.76
C VAL A 311 4.91 -18.11 -15.26
N ARG A 312 4.02 -17.12 -15.28
CA ARG A 312 4.29 -15.72 -15.59
C ARG A 312 4.21 -14.89 -14.32
N THR A 313 3.14 -15.06 -13.55
CA THR A 313 2.94 -14.42 -12.26
C THR A 313 2.40 -15.39 -11.21
N MET A 314 2.68 -15.10 -9.94
CA MET A 314 2.06 -15.75 -8.78
C MET A 314 1.59 -14.70 -7.79
N HIS A 315 0.31 -14.74 -7.43
CA HIS A 315 -0.29 -13.85 -6.42
C HIS A 315 -0.29 -14.53 -5.03
N ALA A 316 0.09 -13.81 -3.97
CA ALA A 316 -0.20 -14.21 -2.58
C ALA A 316 -1.68 -13.99 -2.18
N ASN A 317 -2.61 -14.41 -3.03
CA ASN A 317 -4.05 -14.50 -2.72
C ASN A 317 -4.34 -15.63 -1.72
N CYS A 318 -5.56 -15.72 -1.17
CA CYS A 318 -5.88 -16.66 -0.09
C CYS A 318 -4.90 -16.58 1.11
N CYS A 319 -4.32 -15.40 1.33
CA CYS A 319 -3.37 -15.15 2.41
C CYS A 319 -3.73 -13.84 3.11
N TYR A 320 -3.70 -13.88 4.43
CA TYR A 320 -4.10 -12.78 5.30
C TYR A 320 -2.95 -12.40 6.23
N GLY A 321 -2.86 -11.11 6.53
CA GLY A 321 -1.82 -10.54 7.37
C GLY A 321 -0.49 -10.32 6.64
N MET A 322 0.13 -9.17 6.90
CA MET A 322 1.40 -8.76 6.32
C MET A 322 2.53 -9.77 6.56
N GLU A 323 2.69 -10.28 7.79
CA GLU A 323 3.81 -11.18 8.12
C GLU A 323 3.74 -12.51 7.36
N SER A 324 2.55 -13.14 7.31
CA SER A 324 2.32 -14.38 6.56
C SER A 324 2.57 -14.19 5.06
N LYS A 325 2.08 -13.08 4.49
CA LYS A 325 2.34 -12.73 3.09
C LYS A 325 3.84 -12.57 2.83
N LEU A 326 4.54 -11.79 3.64
CA LEU A 326 5.98 -11.56 3.46
C LEU A 326 6.79 -12.85 3.55
N HIS A 327 6.45 -13.74 4.49
CA HIS A 327 7.11 -15.04 4.64
C HIS A 327 6.97 -15.89 3.36
N ASP A 328 5.75 -16.11 2.90
CA ASP A 328 5.51 -16.96 1.73
C ASP A 328 6.03 -16.29 0.43
N LEU A 329 5.94 -14.96 0.29
CA LEU A 329 6.53 -14.25 -0.85
C LEU A 329 8.06 -14.44 -0.93
N ARG A 330 8.78 -14.40 0.20
CA ARG A 330 10.23 -14.66 0.24
C ARG A 330 10.55 -16.10 -0.19
N ILE A 331 9.74 -17.06 0.24
CA ILE A 331 9.89 -18.46 -0.19
C ILE A 331 9.62 -18.60 -1.70
N MET A 332 8.56 -17.98 -2.23
CA MET A 332 8.27 -17.97 -3.67
C MET A 332 9.45 -17.45 -4.50
N LEU A 333 10.07 -16.35 -4.08
CA LEU A 333 11.24 -15.80 -4.77
C LEU A 333 12.47 -16.71 -4.64
N GLN A 334 12.66 -17.35 -3.49
CA GLN A 334 13.75 -18.32 -3.31
C GLN A 334 13.56 -19.55 -4.20
N ASP A 335 12.34 -20.10 -4.27
CA ASP A 335 11.99 -21.23 -5.12
C ASP A 335 12.25 -20.92 -6.59
N TRP A 336 11.92 -19.70 -7.02
CA TRP A 336 12.22 -19.24 -8.37
C TRP A 336 13.72 -19.18 -8.64
N LYS A 337 14.53 -18.65 -7.71
CA LYS A 337 16.00 -18.60 -7.85
C LYS A 337 16.59 -20.01 -7.92
N ASP A 338 16.15 -20.91 -7.04
CA ASP A 338 16.60 -22.30 -7.00
C ASP A 338 16.26 -23.00 -8.32
N PHE A 339 15.02 -22.86 -8.80
CA PHE A 339 14.60 -23.38 -10.11
C PHE A 339 15.44 -22.80 -11.25
N MET A 340 15.68 -21.48 -11.24
CA MET A 340 16.43 -20.82 -12.31
C MET A 340 17.91 -21.22 -12.35
N SER A 341 18.48 -21.65 -11.22
CA SER A 341 19.84 -22.18 -11.12
C SER A 341 20.02 -23.58 -11.71
N LEU A 342 18.92 -24.31 -11.96
CA LEU A 342 18.99 -25.66 -12.54
C LEU A 342 19.45 -25.63 -14.01
N PRO A 343 20.21 -26.63 -14.47
CA PRO A 343 20.44 -26.88 -15.89
C PRO A 343 19.13 -27.06 -16.67
N LEU A 344 19.10 -26.64 -17.94
CA LEU A 344 17.90 -26.68 -18.80
C LEU A 344 17.24 -28.06 -18.88
N HIS A 345 18.02 -29.14 -19.00
CA HIS A 345 17.51 -30.51 -19.07
C HIS A 345 16.80 -30.93 -17.78
N LEU A 346 17.25 -30.41 -16.62
CA LEU A 346 16.60 -30.65 -15.35
C LEU A 346 15.36 -29.77 -15.18
N LYS A 347 15.31 -28.53 -15.68
CA LYS A 347 14.09 -27.70 -15.59
C LYS A 347 12.87 -28.38 -16.22
N GLN A 348 13.07 -29.16 -17.27
CA GLN A 348 12.01 -29.89 -17.98
C GLN A 348 11.59 -31.19 -17.29
N SER A 349 12.44 -31.74 -16.40
CA SER A 349 12.23 -33.05 -15.77
C SER A 349 12.23 -33.02 -14.23
N SER A 350 12.44 -31.86 -13.61
CA SER A 350 12.82 -31.73 -12.20
C SER A 350 11.69 -32.03 -11.23
N GLY A 351 10.43 -32.07 -11.69
CA GLY A 351 9.27 -32.14 -10.80
C GLY A 351 9.28 -31.01 -9.75
N PHE A 352 9.99 -29.91 -10.02
CA PHE A 352 10.18 -28.82 -9.08
C PHE A 352 8.82 -28.19 -8.77
N SER A 353 8.50 -28.10 -7.48
CA SER A 353 7.24 -27.54 -6.99
C SER A 353 7.51 -26.40 -6.02
N TRP A 354 6.56 -25.49 -5.92
CA TRP A 354 6.56 -24.47 -4.89
C TRP A 354 6.55 -25.11 -3.49
N LYS A 355 7.33 -24.54 -2.56
CA LYS A 355 7.26 -24.85 -1.13
C LYS A 355 6.12 -24.09 -0.43
N VAL A 356 5.55 -23.09 -1.09
CA VAL A 356 4.40 -22.33 -0.61
C VAL A 356 3.06 -22.97 -1.01
N PRO A 357 1.98 -22.68 -0.27
CA PRO A 357 1.95 -21.87 0.96
C PRO A 357 2.54 -22.59 2.19
N GLN A 358 3.11 -21.82 3.12
CA GLN A 358 3.47 -22.31 4.47
C GLN A 358 2.65 -21.59 5.55
N ASN A 359 2.74 -20.26 5.59
CA ASN A 359 2.02 -19.46 6.59
C ASN A 359 0.69 -18.92 6.05
N CYS A 360 0.53 -18.84 4.73
CA CYS A 360 -0.74 -18.51 4.11
C CYS A 360 -1.69 -19.72 4.16
N SER A 361 -2.69 -19.70 5.05
CA SER A 361 -3.72 -20.74 5.11
C SER A 361 -5.11 -20.12 5.26
N LEU A 362 -6.13 -20.82 4.78
CA LEU A 362 -7.52 -20.53 5.12
C LEU A 362 -7.78 -20.69 6.63
N ASP A 363 -6.99 -21.49 7.35
CA ASP A 363 -7.11 -21.62 8.81
C ASP A 363 -6.76 -20.31 9.54
N SER A 364 -5.96 -19.44 8.91
CA SER A 364 -5.66 -18.11 9.44
C SER A 364 -6.88 -17.18 9.44
N LEU A 365 -7.93 -17.47 8.65
CA LEU A 365 -9.21 -16.73 8.70
C LEU A 365 -9.97 -16.96 10.00
N ARG A 366 -10.00 -18.21 10.50
CA ARG A 366 -10.80 -18.55 11.69
C ARG A 366 -10.32 -17.83 12.95
N ARG A 367 -8.99 -17.68 13.09
CA ARG A 367 -8.39 -16.90 14.18
C ARG A 367 -8.64 -15.41 14.06
N TYR A 368 -8.93 -14.90 12.87
CA TYR A 368 -9.17 -13.48 12.65
C TYR A 368 -10.61 -13.09 13.01
N ASP A 369 -11.62 -13.89 12.59
CA ASP A 369 -13.01 -13.64 12.97
C ASP A 369 -13.17 -13.59 14.51
N GLU A 370 -12.45 -14.46 15.24
CA GLU A 370 -12.40 -14.45 16.71
C GLU A 370 -11.80 -13.15 17.29
N SER A 371 -10.81 -12.54 16.62
CA SER A 371 -10.17 -11.29 17.09
C SER A 371 -10.94 -10.02 16.77
N VAL A 372 -11.78 -10.03 15.73
CA VAL A 372 -12.60 -8.85 15.34
C VAL A 372 -13.83 -8.72 16.24
N GLU A 373 -14.40 -9.84 16.70
CA GLU A 373 -15.49 -9.82 17.69
C GLU A 373 -15.05 -9.16 19.01
N ASP A 374 -13.78 -9.34 19.43
CA ASP A 374 -13.22 -8.73 20.64
C ASP A 374 -12.98 -7.21 20.52
N ASP A 375 -12.71 -6.71 19.31
CA ASP A 375 -12.43 -5.28 19.07
C ASP A 375 -13.72 -4.44 18.90
N GLU A 376 -14.81 -5.01 18.35
CA GLU A 376 -16.09 -4.31 18.18
C GLU A 376 -16.90 -4.14 19.49
N GLU A 377 -16.57 -4.88 20.55
CA GLU A 377 -17.25 -4.76 21.87
C GLU A 377 -16.71 -3.58 22.72
N SER A 378 -15.81 -2.76 22.17
CA SER A 378 -15.10 -1.69 22.91
C SER A 378 -15.53 -0.24 22.61
N ASP A 379 -16.59 -0.02 21.83
CA ASP A 379 -17.14 1.33 21.62
C ASP A 379 -17.99 1.79 22.84
N PRO A 380 -17.70 2.95 23.46
CA PRO A 380 -18.49 3.46 24.58
C PRO A 380 -19.87 3.96 24.12
N PRO A 381 -20.93 3.82 24.94
CA PRO A 381 -22.27 4.26 24.56
C PRO A 381 -22.31 5.78 24.38
N GLY A 382 -22.72 6.21 23.19
CA GLY A 382 -22.86 7.63 22.83
C GLY A 382 -23.85 8.36 23.72
N GLU A 383 -23.43 9.53 24.21
CA GLU A 383 -24.29 10.49 24.90
C GLU A 383 -25.41 10.96 23.97
N SER A 384 -26.66 10.72 24.41
CA SER A 384 -27.86 11.34 23.88
C SER A 384 -27.87 12.83 24.23
N GLN A 385 -27.91 13.71 23.23
CA GLN A 385 -28.27 15.11 23.42
C GLN A 385 -29.79 15.24 23.46
N ASP A 386 -30.32 15.66 24.62
CA ASP A 386 -31.58 16.40 24.74
C ASP A 386 -31.29 17.91 24.83
#